data_AF-A0A7X9DZY4-F1
#
_entry.id   AF-A0A7X9DZY4-F1
#
_cell.length_a   1.000
_cell.length_b   1.000
_cell.length_c   1.000
_cell.angle_alpha   90.00
_cell.angle_beta   90.00
_cell.angle_gamma   90.00
#
_symmetry.space_group_name_H-M   'P 1'
#
loop_
_entity.id
_entity.type
_entity.pdbx_description
1 polymer ?
#
loop_
_entity_poly.entity_id
_entity_poly.type
_entity_poly.pdbx_seq_one_letter_code
_entity_poly.pdbx_strand_id
1 'polypeptide(L)'
;MPSRSAWRLLPLSLIVASSLYAAGFWILSPRSLPTAEDTRAAGEHIRSNFAAGDAIAVRPWWAARLRETVGDLPWIPVRDLAAEDLSRYARLWVWVHAGYEAELGGPFASGTYTLEERREFGRGTLLRFRLPPPARILYDFRARLQEARVRMFSGGAPLACPRWEQDRFICTNRDWNYVGRMIVELGDDPREVIWAHPADSGPIEVEYPSVPHGALLRVHTGFTPPAARARDGAPVTLEVEIDGRPSARIVQENRTGFFPADVELAPFGSGPHRVVFRVSTPHAGMRHFCFTAEVRQ
;
A
#
# COMPACT_ATOMS: atom_id res chain seq x y z
N MET A 1 46.95 4.92 35.13
CA MET A 1 46.91 5.14 33.67
C MET A 1 47.14 3.80 32.98
N PRO A 2 46.26 3.33 32.08
CA PRO A 2 46.48 2.07 31.37
C PRO A 2 47.79 2.15 30.57
N SER A 3 48.57 1.06 30.56
CA SER A 3 49.81 1.01 29.78
C SER A 3 49.50 1.20 28.28
N ARG A 4 50.41 1.84 27.53
CA ARG A 4 50.30 2.00 26.07
C ARG A 4 50.08 0.66 25.33
N SER A 5 50.41 -0.48 25.95
CA SER A 5 50.14 -1.82 25.41
C SER A 5 48.67 -2.23 25.49
N ALA A 6 47.93 -1.85 26.53
CA ALA A 6 46.51 -2.18 26.68
C ALA A 6 45.65 -1.54 25.55
N TRP A 7 46.02 -0.34 25.12
CA TRP A 7 45.35 0.37 24.03
C TRP A 7 45.61 -0.28 22.66
N ARG A 8 46.72 -1.01 22.48
CA ARG A 8 47.03 -1.70 21.22
C ARG A 8 46.21 -2.98 21.02
N LEU A 9 45.72 -3.60 22.10
CA LEU A 9 44.93 -4.83 22.03
C LEU A 9 43.42 -4.57 21.91
N LEU A 10 42.96 -3.37 22.25
CA LEU A 10 41.54 -2.99 22.19
C LEU A 10 40.88 -3.27 20.82
N PRO A 11 41.48 -2.94 19.66
CA PRO A 11 40.88 -3.23 18.36
C PRO A 11 40.75 -4.73 18.11
N LEU A 12 41.75 -5.53 18.50
CA LEU A 12 41.72 -6.99 18.35
C LEU A 12 40.63 -7.61 19.22
N SER A 13 40.52 -7.18 20.48
CA SER A 13 39.46 -7.63 21.38
C SER A 13 38.06 -7.28 20.86
N LEU A 14 37.88 -6.09 20.29
CA LEU A 14 36.62 -5.68 19.66
C LEU A 14 36.28 -6.59 18.47
N ILE A 15 37.25 -6.87 17.59
CA ILE A 15 37.06 -7.76 16.44
C ILE A 15 36.68 -9.17 16.89
N VAL A 16 37.38 -9.73 17.89
CA VAL A 16 37.08 -11.07 18.41
C VAL A 16 35.69 -11.10 19.05
N ALA A 17 35.35 -10.11 19.87
CA ALA A 17 34.03 -10.03 20.51
C ALA A 17 32.90 -9.91 19.47
N SER A 18 33.05 -9.04 18.47
CA SER A 18 32.09 -8.91 17.37
C SER A 18 31.98 -10.20 16.55
N SER A 19 33.08 -10.91 16.32
CA SER A 19 33.09 -12.17 15.58
C SER A 19 32.39 -13.29 16.36
N LEU A 20 32.65 -13.40 17.66
CA LEU A 20 31.98 -14.36 18.54
C LEU A 20 30.49 -14.07 18.68
N TYR A 21 30.12 -12.79 18.81
CA TYR A 21 28.72 -12.37 18.82
C TYR A 21 28.02 -12.74 17.51
N ALA A 22 28.62 -12.41 16.36
CA ALA A 22 28.07 -12.76 15.06
C ALA A 22 27.94 -14.28 14.87
N ALA A 23 28.97 -15.06 15.26
CA ALA A 23 28.92 -16.52 15.21
C ALA A 23 27.81 -17.08 16.12
N GLY A 24 27.73 -16.58 17.37
CA GLY A 24 26.67 -16.94 18.31
C GLY A 24 25.28 -16.62 17.76
N PHE A 25 25.10 -15.43 17.18
CA PHE A 25 23.86 -15.04 16.51
C PHE A 25 23.50 -16.01 15.38
N TRP A 26 24.43 -16.33 14.47
CA TRP A 26 24.15 -17.23 13.36
C TRP A 26 23.91 -18.69 13.78
N ILE A 27 24.52 -19.15 14.88
CA ILE A 27 24.31 -20.51 15.42
C ILE A 27 23.00 -20.61 16.21
N LEU A 28 22.63 -19.57 16.97
CA LEU A 28 21.50 -19.60 17.90
C LEU A 28 20.21 -19.04 17.29
N SER A 29 20.25 -18.07 16.39
CA SER A 29 19.04 -17.50 15.76
C SER A 29 18.19 -18.53 15.01
N PRO A 30 18.74 -19.53 14.30
CA PRO A 30 17.92 -20.62 13.73
C PRO A 30 17.16 -21.43 14.80
N ARG A 31 17.59 -21.36 16.07
CA ARG A 31 16.90 -21.99 17.20
C ARG A 31 15.78 -21.13 17.80
N SER A 32 15.54 -19.92 17.32
CA SER A 32 14.37 -19.11 17.70
C SER A 32 13.40 -18.91 16.55
N LEU A 33 13.82 -19.17 15.31
CA LEU A 33 12.99 -19.02 14.12
C LEU A 33 12.12 -20.27 13.85
N PRO A 34 10.93 -20.09 13.24
CA PRO A 34 10.14 -21.21 12.74
C PRO A 34 10.88 -22.01 11.68
N THR A 35 10.70 -23.33 11.71
CA THR A 35 11.25 -24.24 10.71
C THR A 35 10.42 -24.23 9.41
N ALA A 36 10.94 -24.83 8.34
CA ALA A 36 10.17 -25.02 7.11
C ALA A 36 8.90 -25.86 7.37
N GLU A 37 9.01 -26.85 8.25
CA GLU A 37 7.91 -27.73 8.64
C GLU A 37 6.84 -26.97 9.42
N ASP A 38 7.24 -26.10 10.35
CA ASP A 38 6.33 -25.22 11.09
C ASP A 38 5.49 -24.37 10.13
N THR A 39 6.15 -23.73 9.15
CA THR A 39 5.46 -22.89 8.16
C THR A 39 4.59 -23.69 7.21
N ARG A 40 4.99 -24.93 6.86
CA ARG A 40 4.21 -25.82 6.01
C ARG A 40 2.93 -26.27 6.71
N ALA A 41 3.04 -26.73 7.96
CA ALA A 41 1.89 -27.14 8.76
C ALA A 41 0.90 -25.98 8.98
N ALA A 42 1.40 -24.76 9.27
CA ALA A 42 0.58 -23.56 9.36
C ALA A 42 -0.12 -23.25 8.02
N GLY A 43 0.60 -23.34 6.90
CA GLY A 43 0.04 -23.12 5.57
C GLY A 43 -1.04 -24.13 5.18
N GLU A 44 -0.83 -25.41 5.48
CA GLU A 44 -1.84 -26.47 5.27
C GLU A 44 -3.09 -26.25 6.11
N HIS A 45 -2.91 -25.80 7.36
CA HIS A 45 -4.02 -25.42 8.23
C HIS A 45 -4.81 -24.24 7.67
N ILE A 46 -4.13 -23.19 7.19
CA ILE A 46 -4.79 -22.06 6.53
C ILE A 46 -5.59 -22.56 5.32
N ARG A 47 -4.97 -23.31 4.40
CA ARG A 47 -5.64 -23.78 3.17
C ARG A 47 -6.89 -24.62 3.46
N SER A 48 -6.83 -25.45 4.49
CA SER A 48 -7.95 -26.33 4.87
C SER A 48 -9.13 -25.57 5.49
N ASN A 49 -8.90 -24.35 5.97
CA ASN A 49 -9.89 -23.52 6.69
C ASN A 49 -10.16 -22.16 6.01
N PHE A 50 -9.53 -21.91 4.88
CA PHE A 50 -9.64 -20.66 4.14
C PHE A 50 -11.02 -20.54 3.52
N ALA A 51 -11.62 -19.36 3.61
CA ALA A 51 -12.91 -19.06 2.99
C ALA A 51 -12.80 -17.86 2.04
N ALA A 52 -13.79 -17.71 1.16
CA ALA A 52 -13.91 -16.51 0.34
C ALA A 52 -14.01 -15.27 1.24
N GLY A 53 -13.21 -14.24 0.92
CA GLY A 53 -13.11 -13.02 1.71
C GLY A 53 -12.05 -13.05 2.81
N ASP A 54 -11.29 -14.13 2.95
CA ASP A 54 -10.12 -14.16 3.82
C ASP A 54 -8.89 -13.52 3.12
N ALA A 55 -7.93 -13.09 3.93
CA ALA A 55 -6.59 -12.74 3.49
C ALA A 55 -5.51 -13.23 4.48
N ILE A 56 -4.26 -13.19 4.03
CA ILE A 56 -3.10 -13.68 4.77
C ILE A 56 -2.06 -12.56 4.91
N ALA A 57 -1.52 -12.39 6.10
CA ALA A 57 -0.38 -11.53 6.39
C ALA A 57 0.66 -12.29 7.24
N VAL A 58 1.88 -11.78 7.27
CA VAL A 58 2.97 -12.33 8.09
C VAL A 58 3.64 -11.25 8.92
N ARG A 59 4.05 -11.57 10.14
CA ARG A 59 4.82 -10.68 11.01
C ARG A 59 6.10 -11.38 11.46
N PRO A 60 7.28 -10.83 11.14
CA PRO A 60 7.50 -9.62 10.34
C PRO A 60 7.17 -9.83 8.85
N TRP A 61 6.91 -8.73 8.12
CA TRP A 61 6.47 -8.74 6.71
C TRP A 61 7.42 -9.49 5.76
N TRP A 62 8.72 -9.55 6.09
CA TRP A 62 9.75 -10.25 5.31
C TRP A 62 9.75 -11.77 5.51
N ALA A 63 9.03 -12.30 6.53
CA ALA A 63 8.97 -13.72 6.84
C ALA A 63 7.97 -14.48 5.94
N ALA A 64 8.11 -14.32 4.62
CA ALA A 64 7.12 -14.74 3.63
C ALA A 64 7.17 -16.23 3.25
N ARG A 65 7.92 -17.08 3.97
CA ARG A 65 8.06 -18.51 3.62
C ARG A 65 6.73 -19.26 3.60
N LEU A 66 5.77 -18.85 4.43
CA LEU A 66 4.40 -19.35 4.41
C LEU A 66 3.77 -19.35 3.00
N ARG A 67 4.17 -18.40 2.14
CA ARG A 67 3.72 -18.27 0.76
C ARG A 67 4.04 -19.49 -0.11
N GLU A 68 5.10 -20.23 0.21
CA GLU A 68 5.44 -21.50 -0.47
C GLU A 68 4.31 -22.54 -0.35
N THR A 69 3.55 -22.51 0.75
CA THR A 69 2.45 -23.47 0.99
C THR A 69 1.09 -22.88 0.62
N VAL A 70 0.81 -21.62 1.00
CA VAL A 70 -0.50 -20.99 0.75
C VAL A 70 -0.72 -20.59 -0.71
N GLY A 71 0.34 -20.50 -1.52
CA GLY A 71 0.24 -20.33 -2.97
C GLY A 71 -0.35 -18.98 -3.39
N ASP A 72 -1.47 -19.05 -4.12
CA ASP A 72 -2.18 -17.93 -4.74
C ASP A 72 -3.26 -17.30 -3.86
N LEU A 73 -3.44 -17.79 -2.63
CA LEU A 73 -4.38 -17.19 -1.68
C LEU A 73 -4.06 -15.70 -1.45
N PRO A 74 -5.09 -14.84 -1.27
CA PRO A 74 -4.93 -13.41 -1.05
C PRO A 74 -3.90 -13.08 0.03
N TRP A 75 -2.89 -12.28 -0.34
CA TRP A 75 -1.72 -11.98 0.48
C TRP A 75 -1.55 -10.46 0.65
N ILE A 76 -1.26 -10.03 1.87
CA ILE A 76 -1.08 -8.61 2.24
C ILE A 76 0.39 -8.38 2.61
N PRO A 77 1.23 -7.93 1.66
CA PRO A 77 2.68 -7.80 1.87
C PRO A 77 3.07 -6.44 2.46
N VAL A 78 2.42 -6.03 3.56
CA VAL A 78 2.62 -4.68 4.13
C VAL A 78 3.47 -4.70 5.40
N ARG A 79 4.28 -3.66 5.61
CA ARG A 79 5.11 -3.48 6.81
C ARG A 79 4.28 -3.16 8.04
N ASP A 80 3.38 -2.17 7.94
CA ASP A 80 2.45 -1.78 9.00
C ASP A 80 1.07 -2.36 8.71
N LEU A 81 0.64 -3.35 9.50
CA LEU A 81 -0.66 -4.02 9.25
C LEU A 81 -1.80 -3.17 9.78
N ALA A 82 -1.54 -2.44 10.85
CA ALA A 82 -2.54 -1.70 11.60
C ALA A 82 -3.04 -0.50 10.82
N ALA A 83 -2.17 0.09 10.00
CA ALA A 83 -2.47 1.22 9.14
C ALA A 83 -3.07 0.81 7.78
N GLU A 84 -3.08 -0.48 7.44
CA GLU A 84 -3.55 -0.94 6.13
C GLU A 84 -5.07 -0.95 6.02
N ASP A 85 -5.59 -0.68 4.83
CA ASP A 85 -7.01 -0.80 4.54
C ASP A 85 -7.41 -2.27 4.32
N LEU A 86 -7.80 -2.91 5.43
CA LEU A 86 -8.24 -4.30 5.47
C LEU A 86 -9.76 -4.45 5.27
N SER A 87 -10.48 -3.37 4.98
CA SER A 87 -11.95 -3.37 4.94
C SER A 87 -12.55 -4.27 3.87
N ARG A 88 -11.75 -4.74 2.90
CA ARG A 88 -12.20 -5.67 1.85
C ARG A 88 -12.36 -7.11 2.32
N TYR A 89 -11.80 -7.44 3.48
CA TYR A 89 -11.70 -8.81 3.96
C TYR A 89 -12.62 -9.03 5.15
N ALA A 90 -13.20 -10.23 5.23
CA ALA A 90 -14.01 -10.65 6.36
C ALA A 90 -13.15 -11.23 7.49
N ARG A 91 -12.05 -11.92 7.14
CA ARG A 91 -11.12 -12.51 8.09
C ARG A 91 -9.67 -12.31 7.64
N LEU A 92 -8.78 -12.25 8.61
CA LEU A 92 -7.35 -12.15 8.39
C LEU A 92 -6.61 -13.25 9.14
N TRP A 93 -5.83 -14.03 8.41
CA TRP A 93 -4.85 -14.96 8.96
C TRP A 93 -3.52 -14.23 9.10
N VAL A 94 -2.93 -14.26 10.29
CA VAL A 94 -1.63 -13.62 10.56
C VAL A 94 -0.68 -14.66 11.13
N TRP A 95 0.36 -14.99 10.38
CA TRP A 95 1.46 -15.80 10.88
C TRP A 95 2.51 -14.92 11.55
N VAL A 96 2.80 -15.19 12.80
CA VAL A 96 3.61 -14.34 13.66
C VAL A 96 4.83 -15.12 14.17
N HIS A 97 6.01 -14.56 13.94
CA HIS A 97 7.26 -15.03 14.53
C HIS A 97 7.35 -14.58 16.00
N ALA A 98 8.06 -15.34 16.82
CA ALA A 98 8.32 -15.00 18.21
C ALA A 98 8.84 -13.55 18.35
N GLY A 99 8.21 -12.77 19.23
CA GLY A 99 8.56 -11.37 19.49
C GLY A 99 7.81 -10.32 18.66
N TYR A 100 7.12 -10.71 17.57
CA TYR A 100 6.48 -9.77 16.64
C TYR A 100 4.98 -9.56 16.88
N GLU A 101 4.37 -10.27 17.82
CA GLU A 101 2.93 -10.14 18.09
C GLU A 101 2.55 -8.76 18.62
N ALA A 102 3.39 -8.19 19.49
CA ALA A 102 3.16 -6.86 20.05
C ALA A 102 3.22 -5.73 19.01
N GLU A 103 3.88 -5.97 17.86
CA GLU A 103 3.97 -5.00 16.76
C GLU A 103 2.66 -4.87 15.97
N LEU A 104 1.68 -5.75 16.19
CA LEU A 104 0.39 -5.67 15.50
C LEU A 104 -0.39 -4.39 15.84
N GLY A 105 -0.34 -3.93 17.09
CA GLY A 105 -0.90 -2.62 17.51
C GLY A 105 -2.34 -2.31 17.07
N GLY A 106 -2.70 -1.03 17.10
CA GLY A 106 -3.91 -0.47 16.48
C GLY A 106 -5.19 -1.29 16.65
N PRO A 107 -5.93 -1.61 15.57
CA PRO A 107 -7.17 -2.39 15.61
C PRO A 107 -7.04 -3.80 16.21
N PHE A 108 -5.84 -4.40 16.16
CA PHE A 108 -5.57 -5.71 16.75
C PHE A 108 -5.50 -5.62 18.28
N ALA A 109 -4.81 -4.60 18.80
CA ALA A 109 -4.67 -4.37 20.23
C ALA A 109 -5.94 -3.76 20.87
N SER A 110 -6.70 -2.95 20.12
CA SER A 110 -7.95 -2.34 20.61
C SER A 110 -9.12 -3.32 20.66
N GLY A 111 -9.00 -4.50 20.05
CA GLY A 111 -10.08 -5.48 19.91
C GLY A 111 -11.11 -5.14 18.82
N THR A 112 -10.86 -4.10 18.01
CA THR A 112 -11.66 -3.81 16.81
C THR A 112 -11.66 -5.01 15.85
N TYR A 113 -10.52 -5.70 15.74
CA TYR A 113 -10.43 -7.00 15.09
C TYR A 113 -10.53 -8.09 16.15
N THR A 114 -11.57 -8.92 16.05
CA THR A 114 -11.82 -9.96 17.05
C THR A 114 -10.93 -11.17 16.79
N LEU A 115 -10.04 -11.50 17.72
CA LEU A 115 -9.26 -12.74 17.65
C LEU A 115 -10.19 -13.94 17.84
N GLU A 116 -10.29 -14.80 16.82
CA GLU A 116 -11.12 -16.01 16.84
C GLU A 116 -10.29 -17.29 17.04
N GLU A 117 -9.01 -17.25 16.67
CA GLU A 117 -8.13 -18.41 16.79
C GLU A 117 -6.70 -17.98 17.11
N ARG A 118 -6.07 -18.71 18.02
CA ARG A 118 -4.64 -18.71 18.25
C ARG A 118 -4.17 -20.16 18.21
N ARG A 119 -3.20 -20.46 17.35
CA ARG A 119 -2.63 -21.80 17.22
C ARG A 119 -1.13 -21.73 17.03
N GLU A 120 -0.40 -22.52 17.80
CA GLU A 120 1.05 -22.61 17.69
C GLU A 120 1.45 -23.72 16.71
N PHE A 121 2.45 -23.43 15.88
CA PHE A 121 3.10 -24.38 14.98
C PHE A 121 4.60 -24.27 15.20
N GLY A 122 5.16 -25.15 16.03
CA GLY A 122 6.57 -25.09 16.44
C GLY A 122 6.88 -23.76 17.11
N ARG A 123 7.66 -22.89 16.43
CA ARG A 123 8.06 -21.57 16.97
C ARG A 123 7.31 -20.38 16.39
N GLY A 124 6.31 -20.62 15.55
CA GLY A 124 5.44 -19.56 15.07
C GLY A 124 4.02 -19.71 15.60
N THR A 125 3.32 -18.59 15.63
CA THR A 125 1.93 -18.52 16.05
C THR A 125 1.09 -18.09 14.86
N LEU A 126 0.06 -18.87 14.55
CA LEU A 126 -0.98 -18.48 13.63
C LEU A 126 -2.14 -17.85 14.41
N LEU A 127 -2.49 -16.63 14.04
CA LEU A 127 -3.64 -15.91 14.56
C LEU A 127 -4.70 -15.80 13.47
N ARG A 128 -5.97 -15.93 13.83
CA ARG A 128 -7.08 -15.62 12.93
C ARG A 128 -7.98 -14.57 13.55
N PHE A 129 -8.11 -13.46 12.85
CA PHE A 129 -8.98 -12.36 13.24
C PHE A 129 -10.23 -12.33 12.36
N ARG A 130 -11.37 -12.06 12.97
CA ARG A 130 -12.56 -11.58 12.26
C ARG A 130 -12.54 -10.06 12.22
N LEU A 131 -12.69 -9.53 11.02
CA LEU A 131 -12.73 -8.10 10.75
C LEU A 131 -14.19 -7.58 10.79
N PRO A 132 -14.41 -6.26 10.80
CA PRO A 132 -15.73 -5.70 10.55
C PRO A 132 -16.33 -6.19 9.22
N PRO A 133 -17.65 -6.10 9.02
CA PRO A 133 -18.29 -6.48 7.77
C PRO A 133 -17.55 -5.89 6.56
N PRO A 134 -17.19 -6.70 5.56
CA PRO A 134 -16.34 -6.25 4.48
C PRO A 134 -17.06 -5.20 3.62
N ALA A 135 -16.35 -4.12 3.31
CA ALA A 135 -16.80 -3.11 2.37
C ALA A 135 -16.94 -3.72 0.98
N ARG A 136 -18.12 -3.54 0.37
CA ARG A 136 -18.36 -4.04 -0.97
C ARG A 136 -17.87 -3.02 -1.99
N ILE A 137 -16.93 -3.42 -2.84
CA ILE A 137 -16.37 -2.56 -3.87
C ILE A 137 -17.27 -2.58 -5.10
N LEU A 138 -17.90 -1.46 -5.40
CA LEU A 138 -18.81 -1.31 -6.54
C LEU A 138 -18.08 -0.89 -7.81
N TYR A 139 -16.99 -0.12 -7.66
CA TYR A 139 -16.17 0.33 -8.76
C TYR A 139 -14.72 0.53 -8.32
N ASP A 140 -13.76 -0.05 -9.05
CA ASP A 140 -12.33 0.17 -8.84
C ASP A 140 -11.78 0.93 -10.06
N PHE A 141 -11.37 2.17 -9.84
CA PHE A 141 -10.95 3.05 -10.92
C PHE A 141 -9.64 2.57 -11.57
N ARG A 142 -8.77 1.84 -10.86
CA ARG A 142 -7.54 1.27 -11.44
C ARG A 142 -7.89 0.19 -12.46
N ALA A 143 -8.78 -0.72 -12.07
CA ALA A 143 -9.22 -1.84 -12.92
C ALA A 143 -10.00 -1.35 -14.15
N ARG A 144 -10.57 -0.15 -14.07
CA ARG A 144 -11.40 0.47 -15.11
C ARG A 144 -10.70 1.62 -15.83
N LEU A 145 -9.38 1.76 -15.66
CA LEU A 145 -8.64 2.91 -16.20
C LEU A 145 -8.84 3.08 -17.72
N GLN A 146 -8.95 1.99 -18.49
CA GLN A 146 -9.19 2.05 -19.94
C GLN A 146 -10.51 2.72 -20.33
N GLU A 147 -11.50 2.76 -19.43
CA GLU A 147 -12.79 3.44 -19.65
C GLU A 147 -12.70 4.96 -19.43
N ALA A 148 -11.58 5.44 -18.87
CA ALA A 148 -11.38 6.84 -18.58
C ALA A 148 -11.16 7.67 -19.86
N ARG A 149 -11.48 8.97 -19.76
CA ARG A 149 -11.07 9.98 -20.71
C ARG A 149 -9.99 10.83 -20.04
N VAL A 150 -8.78 10.80 -20.60
CA VAL A 150 -7.65 11.55 -20.06
C VAL A 150 -7.36 12.78 -20.90
N ARG A 151 -7.22 13.93 -20.23
CA ARG A 151 -6.86 15.21 -20.84
C ARG A 151 -5.74 15.85 -20.05
N MET A 152 -4.81 16.48 -20.73
CA MET A 152 -3.79 17.36 -20.14
C MET A 152 -4.12 18.80 -20.54
N PHE A 153 -4.00 19.74 -19.62
CA PHE A 153 -4.19 21.14 -19.92
C PHE A 153 -2.85 21.81 -20.23
N SER A 154 -2.82 22.62 -21.28
CA SER A 154 -1.65 23.42 -21.66
C SER A 154 -2.10 24.80 -22.09
N GLY A 155 -1.65 25.84 -21.37
CA GLY A 155 -2.08 27.21 -21.63
C GLY A 155 -3.60 27.40 -21.47
N GLY A 156 -4.23 26.62 -20.58
CA GLY A 156 -5.68 26.64 -20.35
C GLY A 156 -6.53 25.85 -21.35
N ALA A 157 -5.94 25.33 -22.43
CA ALA A 157 -6.64 24.51 -23.41
C ALA A 157 -6.52 23.01 -23.07
N PRO A 158 -7.61 22.22 -23.18
CA PRO A 158 -7.55 20.78 -23.01
C PRO A 158 -6.92 20.11 -24.23
N LEU A 159 -5.95 19.24 -24.00
CA LEU A 159 -5.34 18.36 -24.98
C LEU A 159 -5.67 16.92 -24.58
N ALA A 160 -6.37 16.18 -25.45
CA ALA A 160 -6.64 14.78 -25.20
C ALA A 160 -5.33 13.97 -25.14
N CYS A 161 -5.31 12.92 -24.32
CA CYS A 161 -4.25 11.90 -24.33
C CYS A 161 -4.80 10.63 -25.03
N PRO A 162 -4.88 10.59 -26.38
CA PRO A 162 -5.71 9.62 -27.09
C PRO A 162 -5.09 8.22 -27.21
N ARG A 163 -3.77 8.10 -27.00
CA ARG A 163 -3.07 6.83 -27.23
C ARG A 163 -3.10 5.97 -25.98
N TRP A 164 -3.80 4.84 -26.05
CA TRP A 164 -3.76 3.78 -25.05
C TRP A 164 -2.72 2.73 -25.43
N GLU A 165 -1.65 2.63 -24.66
CA GLU A 165 -0.53 1.72 -24.93
C GLU A 165 -0.05 1.11 -23.63
N GLN A 166 0.00 -0.22 -23.51
CA GLN A 166 0.55 -0.91 -22.32
C GLN A 166 -0.08 -0.43 -20.99
N ASP A 167 -1.41 -0.44 -20.91
CA ASP A 167 -2.17 -0.04 -19.71
C ASP A 167 -2.01 1.43 -19.26
N ARG A 168 -1.75 2.34 -20.21
CA ARG A 168 -1.64 3.79 -19.95
C ARG A 168 -2.06 4.66 -21.13
N PHE A 169 -2.56 5.85 -20.80
CA PHE A 169 -2.77 6.95 -21.73
C PHE A 169 -1.51 7.78 -21.87
N ILE A 170 -0.97 7.86 -23.10
CA ILE A 170 0.21 8.66 -23.41
C ILE A 170 -0.21 10.10 -23.70
N CYS A 171 0.24 11.04 -22.86
CA CYS A 171 -0.13 12.45 -22.95
C CYS A 171 0.87 13.29 -23.75
N THR A 172 2.16 12.91 -23.74
CA THR A 172 3.20 13.53 -24.59
C THR A 172 4.17 12.48 -25.11
N ASN A 173 5.15 12.88 -25.93
CA ASN A 173 6.24 11.97 -26.35
C ASN A 173 7.30 11.73 -25.27
N ARG A 174 7.17 12.34 -24.09
CA ARG A 174 8.05 12.08 -22.95
C ARG A 174 7.58 10.82 -22.22
N ASP A 175 8.50 9.92 -21.93
CA ASP A 175 8.26 8.61 -21.31
C ASP A 175 7.62 8.67 -19.92
N TRP A 176 7.81 9.77 -19.18
CA TRP A 176 7.25 10.00 -17.85
C TRP A 176 5.86 10.64 -17.84
N ASN A 177 5.40 11.20 -18.96
CA ASN A 177 4.16 11.98 -19.03
C ASN A 177 3.00 11.13 -19.59
N TYR A 178 2.43 10.31 -18.71
CA TYR A 178 1.29 9.44 -18.97
C TYR A 178 0.41 9.30 -17.72
N VAL A 179 -0.81 8.81 -17.93
CA VAL A 179 -1.69 8.31 -16.86
C VAL A 179 -1.85 6.82 -17.03
N GLY A 180 -1.46 6.01 -16.04
CA GLY A 180 -1.32 4.57 -16.24
C GLY A 180 -1.45 3.75 -14.98
N ARG A 181 -1.80 2.47 -15.13
CA ARG A 181 -1.77 1.51 -14.04
C ARG A 181 -0.35 0.98 -13.86
N MET A 182 0.14 0.96 -12.63
CA MET A 182 1.45 0.37 -12.33
C MET A 182 1.57 -0.05 -10.87
N ILE A 183 2.56 -0.90 -10.58
CA ILE A 183 2.95 -1.27 -9.23
C ILE A 183 4.18 -0.44 -8.84
N VAL A 184 4.06 0.35 -7.78
CA VAL A 184 5.16 1.17 -7.23
C VAL A 184 5.17 1.11 -5.71
N GLU A 185 6.33 1.40 -5.12
CA GLU A 185 6.44 1.54 -3.67
C GLU A 185 5.80 2.87 -3.22
N LEU A 186 4.81 2.80 -2.31
CA LEU A 186 4.20 3.95 -1.62
C LEU A 186 4.08 3.63 -0.13
N GLY A 187 4.68 4.45 0.72
CA GLY A 187 4.70 4.18 2.16
C GLY A 187 5.50 2.92 2.53
N ASP A 188 6.59 2.65 1.81
CA ASP A 188 7.47 1.48 1.96
C ASP A 188 6.85 0.12 1.58
N ASP A 189 5.66 0.12 0.98
CA ASP A 189 4.95 -1.08 0.49
C ASP A 189 4.67 -1.01 -1.03
N PRO A 190 4.72 -2.13 -1.76
CA PRO A 190 4.34 -2.18 -3.17
C PRO A 190 2.81 -2.06 -3.32
N ARG A 191 2.34 -1.12 -4.13
CA ARG A 191 0.91 -0.87 -4.37
C ARG A 191 0.61 -0.75 -5.86
N GLU A 192 -0.46 -1.41 -6.29
CA GLU A 192 -1.04 -1.18 -7.62
C GLU A 192 -1.88 0.10 -7.59
N VAL A 193 -1.49 1.06 -8.42
CA VAL A 193 -2.01 2.43 -8.41
C VAL A 193 -2.23 3.00 -9.81
N ILE A 194 -2.94 4.12 -9.88
CA ILE A 194 -2.91 5.01 -11.03
C ILE A 194 -1.75 6.00 -10.83
N TRP A 195 -0.75 5.90 -11.70
CA TRP A 195 0.26 6.93 -11.88
C TRP A 195 -0.33 8.08 -12.67
N ALA A 196 -0.14 9.31 -12.19
CA ALA A 196 -0.55 10.52 -12.87
C ALA A 196 0.46 11.63 -12.59
N HIS A 197 1.56 11.63 -13.35
CA HIS A 197 2.58 12.66 -13.20
C HIS A 197 2.00 14.02 -13.61
N PRO A 198 1.95 15.04 -12.74
CA PRO A 198 1.42 16.34 -13.11
C PRO A 198 2.27 17.01 -14.18
N ALA A 199 1.71 17.99 -14.89
CA ALA A 199 2.43 18.79 -15.89
C ALA A 199 2.58 20.23 -15.43
N ASP A 200 3.70 20.89 -15.78
CA ASP A 200 3.88 22.33 -15.50
C ASP A 200 2.90 23.20 -16.33
N SER A 201 2.37 22.64 -17.42
CA SER A 201 1.49 23.36 -18.36
C SER A 201 0.05 23.51 -17.89
N GLY A 202 -0.35 22.75 -16.86
CA GLY A 202 -1.72 22.69 -16.35
C GLY A 202 -2.09 21.33 -15.74
N PRO A 203 -3.32 21.21 -15.21
CA PRO A 203 -3.79 19.97 -14.61
C PRO A 203 -3.89 18.83 -15.62
N ILE A 204 -3.79 17.60 -15.11
CA ILE A 204 -4.22 16.39 -15.80
C ILE A 204 -5.61 16.00 -15.27
N GLU A 205 -6.57 15.84 -16.17
CA GLU A 205 -7.90 15.33 -15.88
C GLU A 205 -8.01 13.85 -16.24
N VAL A 206 -8.56 13.06 -15.33
CA VAL A 206 -8.97 11.67 -15.54
C VAL A 206 -10.47 11.57 -15.26
N GLU A 207 -11.28 11.52 -16.31
CA GLU A 207 -12.74 11.50 -16.25
C GLU A 207 -13.28 10.07 -16.44
N TYR A 208 -14.21 9.66 -15.56
CA TYR A 208 -14.97 8.43 -15.66
C TYR A 208 -16.46 8.80 -15.83
N PRO A 209 -17.08 8.49 -16.99
CA PRO A 209 -18.38 9.05 -17.34
C PRO A 209 -19.58 8.36 -16.67
N SER A 210 -19.40 7.14 -16.15
CA SER A 210 -20.51 6.34 -15.61
C SER A 210 -20.05 5.46 -14.44
N VAL A 211 -19.83 6.10 -13.30
CA VAL A 211 -19.44 5.43 -12.05
C VAL A 211 -20.69 5.10 -11.25
N PRO A 212 -20.92 3.85 -10.82
CA PRO A 212 -22.11 3.50 -10.03
C PRO A 212 -22.15 4.25 -8.70
N HIS A 213 -23.35 4.51 -8.20
CA HIS A 213 -23.55 5.07 -6.86
C HIS A 213 -23.14 4.08 -5.77
N GLY A 214 -22.60 4.59 -4.66
CA GLY A 214 -22.27 3.83 -3.45
C GLY A 214 -22.42 4.71 -2.21
N ALA A 215 -21.99 4.22 -1.06
CA ALA A 215 -21.98 5.02 0.17
C ALA A 215 -20.86 6.09 0.14
N LEU A 216 -19.67 5.70 -0.31
CA LEU A 216 -18.50 6.58 -0.34
C LEU A 216 -17.59 6.29 -1.54
N LEU A 217 -16.81 7.29 -1.90
CA LEU A 217 -15.64 7.20 -2.76
C LEU A 217 -14.39 7.32 -1.88
N ARG A 218 -13.68 6.21 -1.70
CA ARG A 218 -12.39 6.16 -1.00
C ARG A 218 -11.29 6.46 -2.01
N VAL A 219 -10.49 7.47 -1.73
CA VAL A 219 -9.29 7.82 -2.49
C VAL A 219 -8.07 7.59 -1.62
N HIS A 220 -6.99 7.06 -2.18
CA HIS A 220 -5.68 7.11 -1.53
C HIS A 220 -4.70 7.87 -2.41
N THR A 221 -3.81 8.66 -1.79
CA THR A 221 -2.74 9.37 -2.51
C THR A 221 -1.38 9.03 -1.93
N GLY A 222 -0.35 9.12 -2.77
CA GLY A 222 1.02 8.93 -2.33
C GLY A 222 2.04 9.40 -3.36
N PHE A 223 3.28 9.48 -2.90
CA PHE A 223 4.45 9.73 -3.74
C PHE A 223 5.38 8.53 -3.71
N THR A 224 6.02 8.25 -4.83
CA THR A 224 7.17 7.33 -4.83
C THR A 224 8.29 7.86 -3.92
N PRO A 225 9.21 7.00 -3.42
CA PRO A 225 10.24 7.43 -2.48
C PRO A 225 11.13 8.59 -3.00
N PRO A 226 11.59 8.60 -4.27
CA PRO A 226 12.32 9.74 -4.80
C PRO A 226 11.50 11.03 -4.77
N ALA A 227 10.19 10.93 -5.03
CA ALA A 227 9.32 12.08 -5.00
C ALA A 227 9.12 12.60 -3.58
N ALA A 228 8.76 11.73 -2.64
CA ALA A 228 8.51 12.08 -1.23
C ALA A 228 9.74 12.66 -0.50
N ARG A 229 10.96 12.35 -0.99
CA ARG A 229 12.23 12.75 -0.36
C ARG A 229 12.92 13.92 -1.06
N ALA A 230 12.35 14.45 -2.15
CA ALA A 230 12.91 15.60 -2.85
C ALA A 230 12.89 16.84 -1.95
N ARG A 231 14.02 17.50 -1.73
CA ARG A 231 14.14 18.63 -0.76
C ARG A 231 13.24 19.82 -1.10
N ASP A 232 13.03 20.06 -2.38
CA ASP A 232 12.26 21.15 -2.99
C ASP A 232 10.96 20.62 -3.66
N GLY A 233 10.51 19.43 -3.26
CA GLY A 233 9.31 18.81 -3.81
C GLY A 233 8.04 19.62 -3.53
N ALA A 234 7.42 20.14 -4.58
CA ALA A 234 6.12 20.79 -4.49
C ALA A 234 5.01 19.80 -4.06
N PRO A 235 3.96 20.26 -3.36
CA PRO A 235 2.78 19.44 -3.12
C PRO A 235 2.02 19.18 -4.43
N VAL A 236 1.30 18.06 -4.48
CA VAL A 236 0.35 17.77 -5.56
C VAL A 236 -1.06 17.85 -5.01
N THR A 237 -1.95 18.56 -5.71
CA THR A 237 -3.36 18.62 -5.40
C THR A 237 -4.13 17.67 -6.31
N LEU A 238 -4.93 16.80 -5.70
CA LEU A 238 -5.93 15.98 -6.36
C LEU A 238 -7.31 16.54 -6.03
N GLU A 239 -7.98 17.14 -7.01
CA GLU A 239 -9.36 17.60 -6.89
C GLU A 239 -10.30 16.53 -7.44
N VAL A 240 -11.39 16.29 -6.72
CA VAL A 240 -12.44 15.36 -7.11
C VAL A 240 -13.69 16.17 -7.41
N GLU A 241 -14.19 16.04 -8.64
CA GLU A 241 -15.47 16.59 -9.08
C GLU A 241 -16.44 15.45 -9.35
N ILE A 242 -17.68 15.59 -8.91
CA ILE A 242 -18.77 14.64 -9.16
C ILE A 242 -19.93 15.42 -9.78
N ASP A 243 -20.35 15.01 -10.97
CA ASP A 243 -21.44 15.61 -11.75
C ASP A 243 -21.30 17.14 -11.94
N GLY A 244 -20.08 17.64 -12.19
CA GLY A 244 -19.85 19.08 -12.35
C GLY A 244 -19.62 19.84 -11.05
N ARG A 245 -19.75 19.19 -9.89
CA ARG A 245 -19.64 19.83 -8.57
C ARG A 245 -18.32 19.45 -7.88
N PRO A 246 -17.52 20.42 -7.39
CA PRO A 246 -16.36 20.12 -6.56
C PRO A 246 -16.79 19.36 -5.31
N SER A 247 -16.15 18.22 -5.06
CA SER A 247 -16.51 17.32 -3.95
C SER A 247 -15.39 17.17 -2.93
N ALA A 248 -14.14 17.15 -3.37
CA ALA A 248 -12.99 17.08 -2.47
C ALA A 248 -11.76 17.75 -3.08
N ARG A 249 -10.88 18.23 -2.21
CA ARG A 249 -9.56 18.76 -2.55
C ARG A 249 -8.53 18.12 -1.61
N ILE A 250 -7.76 17.19 -2.14
CA ILE A 250 -6.77 16.40 -1.40
C ILE A 250 -5.39 16.94 -1.73
N VAL A 251 -4.65 17.39 -0.71
CA VAL A 251 -3.28 17.89 -0.89
C VAL A 251 -2.31 16.82 -0.43
N GLN A 252 -1.58 16.25 -1.37
CA GLN A 252 -0.47 15.35 -1.10
C GLN A 252 0.79 16.19 -0.84
N GLU A 253 1.08 16.36 0.44
CA GLU A 253 2.34 16.95 0.90
C GLU A 253 3.54 16.06 0.56
N ASN A 254 4.71 16.68 0.56
CA ASN A 254 5.98 16.03 0.26
C ASN A 254 6.44 15.15 1.42
N ARG A 255 5.74 14.02 1.61
CA ARG A 255 5.97 13.06 2.69
C ARG A 255 5.73 11.63 2.21
N THR A 256 6.41 10.68 2.84
CA THR A 256 6.26 9.24 2.58
C THR A 256 4.96 8.74 3.20
N GLY A 257 4.22 7.91 2.48
CA GLY A 257 3.01 7.26 2.97
C GLY A 257 1.98 6.98 1.88
N PHE A 258 0.85 6.43 2.28
CA PHE A 258 -0.29 6.15 1.43
C PHE A 258 -1.56 6.57 2.19
N PHE A 259 -2.10 7.73 1.84
CA PHE A 259 -3.02 8.46 2.71
C PHE A 259 -4.46 8.36 2.20
N PRO A 260 -5.40 7.85 3.02
CA PRO A 260 -6.79 7.77 2.64
C PRO A 260 -7.51 9.13 2.77
N ALA A 261 -8.48 9.35 1.89
CA ALA A 261 -9.50 10.40 1.97
C ALA A 261 -10.85 9.79 1.55
N ASP A 262 -11.93 10.17 2.23
CA ASP A 262 -13.30 9.73 1.92
C ASP A 262 -14.08 10.89 1.34
N VAL A 263 -14.94 10.56 0.39
CA VAL A 263 -15.94 11.47 -0.17
C VAL A 263 -17.29 10.79 -0.08
N GLU A 264 -18.21 11.38 0.69
CA GLU A 264 -19.58 10.88 0.79
C GLU A 264 -20.31 11.07 -0.54
N LEU A 265 -20.97 10.01 -1.01
CA LEU A 265 -21.70 10.05 -2.29
C LEU A 265 -23.20 10.37 -2.12
N ALA A 266 -23.73 10.28 -0.90
CA ALA A 266 -25.13 10.57 -0.60
C ALA A 266 -25.63 11.93 -1.16
N PRO A 267 -24.85 13.03 -1.12
CA PRO A 267 -25.27 14.33 -1.68
C PRO A 267 -25.45 14.38 -3.20
N PHE A 268 -25.08 13.33 -3.94
CA PHE A 268 -25.11 13.29 -5.41
C PHE A 268 -26.31 12.53 -6.00
N GLY A 269 -27.18 11.96 -5.16
CA GLY A 269 -28.34 11.17 -5.60
C GLY A 269 -27.96 9.75 -6.02
N SER A 270 -28.94 8.89 -6.29
CA SER A 270 -28.74 7.42 -6.40
C SER A 270 -28.39 6.89 -7.79
N GLY A 271 -28.05 7.77 -8.75
CA GLY A 271 -27.73 7.40 -10.14
C GLY A 271 -26.24 7.20 -10.40
N PRO A 272 -25.85 6.72 -11.59
CA PRO A 272 -24.45 6.73 -11.98
C PRO A 272 -23.95 8.17 -12.12
N HIS A 273 -22.69 8.40 -11.72
CA HIS A 273 -22.06 9.70 -11.67
C HIS A 273 -20.95 9.84 -12.70
N ARG A 274 -20.76 11.08 -13.18
CA ARG A 274 -19.51 11.48 -13.81
C ARG A 274 -18.52 11.87 -12.73
N VAL A 275 -17.40 11.15 -12.62
CA VAL A 275 -16.33 11.45 -11.66
C VAL A 275 -15.10 11.94 -12.39
N VAL A 276 -14.56 13.09 -12.00
CA VAL A 276 -13.34 13.66 -12.57
C VAL A 276 -12.29 13.84 -11.48
N PHE A 277 -11.11 13.29 -11.72
CA PHE A 277 -9.91 13.55 -10.92
C PHE A 277 -9.05 14.58 -11.63
N ARG A 278 -8.75 15.71 -10.99
CA ARG A 278 -7.80 16.71 -11.51
C ARG A 278 -6.52 16.71 -10.69
N VAL A 279 -5.40 16.41 -11.33
CA VAL A 279 -4.07 16.38 -10.71
C VAL A 279 -3.31 17.63 -11.11
N SER A 280 -2.92 18.45 -10.14
CA SER A 280 -2.16 19.69 -10.38
C SER A 280 -1.07 19.91 -9.34
N THR A 281 -0.11 20.75 -9.68
CA THR A 281 0.98 21.15 -8.78
C THR A 281 1.55 22.49 -9.24
N PRO A 282 2.07 23.33 -8.33
CA PRO A 282 2.77 24.54 -8.74
C PRO A 282 4.11 24.24 -9.45
N HIS A 283 4.70 23.05 -9.26
CA HIS A 283 5.91 22.65 -9.98
C HIS A 283 5.96 21.12 -10.18
N ALA A 284 5.94 20.68 -11.44
CA ALA A 284 5.83 19.28 -11.80
C ALA A 284 7.06 18.46 -11.46
N GLY A 285 8.26 19.02 -11.65
CA GLY A 285 9.56 18.42 -11.27
C GLY A 285 9.57 16.88 -11.30
N MET A 286 10.10 16.26 -10.24
CA MET A 286 10.04 14.80 -10.02
C MET A 286 8.80 14.43 -9.18
N ARG A 287 7.62 14.99 -9.47
CA ARG A 287 6.37 14.71 -8.71
C ARG A 287 5.70 13.45 -9.22
N HIS A 288 6.36 12.32 -9.01
CA HIS A 288 5.85 10.97 -9.28
C HIS A 288 4.65 10.64 -8.38
N PHE A 289 3.52 11.26 -8.67
CA PHE A 289 2.27 11.20 -7.93
C PHE A 289 1.45 9.99 -8.35
N CYS A 290 0.87 9.33 -7.36
CA CYS A 290 0.05 8.15 -7.53
C CYS A 290 -1.21 8.28 -6.70
N PHE A 291 -2.30 7.69 -7.19
CA PHE A 291 -3.53 7.56 -6.43
C PHE A 291 -4.26 6.25 -6.72
N THR A 292 -5.15 5.87 -5.81
CA THR A 292 -6.18 4.86 -6.04
C THR A 292 -7.52 5.47 -5.71
N ALA A 293 -8.59 4.96 -6.32
CA ALA A 293 -9.94 5.40 -6.02
C ALA A 293 -10.89 4.21 -6.16
N GLU A 294 -11.88 4.15 -5.28
CA GLU A 294 -12.84 3.05 -5.21
C GLU A 294 -14.19 3.55 -4.70
N VAL A 295 -15.28 3.17 -5.37
CA VAL A 295 -16.64 3.34 -4.84
C VAL A 295 -16.96 2.13 -3.97
N ARG A 296 -17.43 2.40 -2.74
CA ARG A 296 -17.75 1.38 -1.74
C ARG A 296 -19.19 1.50 -1.27
N GLN A 297 -19.76 0.37 -0.87
CA GLN A 297 -21.02 0.26 -0.15
C GLN A 297 -20.78 -0.08 1.32
#